data_AF-A0A497NVZ0-F1
#
_entry.id   AF-A0A497NVZ0-F1
#
_cell.length_a   1.000
_cell.length_b   1.000
_cell.length_c   1.000
_cell.angle_alpha   90.00
_cell.angle_beta   90.00
_cell.angle_gamma   90.00
#
_symmetry.space_group_name_H-M   'P 1'
#
loop_
_entity.id
_entity.type
_entity.pdbx_description
1 polymer ?
#
loop_
_entity_poly.entity_id
_entity_poly.type
_entity_poly.pdbx_seq_one_letter_code
_entity_poly.pdbx_strand_id
1 'polypeptide(L)'
;MRMLRPSIMKALGILSIILMGLAMIGPIYAVDDYVIVYEKRLLDPVAELLSGPVWLRIRGYDIYEDFTDSESLASAPAQAPGLPIRIPYREPSPKFSRNLLISVDVGRIPYQAETCIAVNPRDPDNLVIGLNDYGFFAPSVYASMDGGETWSGPYPMAPLQKDDFGSDVSLAFDRNGTVYFAYMSIGWKWVRTLNIVVG
;
A
#
# COMPACT_ATOMS: atom_id res chain seq x y z
N MET A 1 18.65 -54.44 -44.26
CA MET A 1 18.33 -53.55 -43.12
C MET A 1 19.63 -53.32 -42.34
N ARG A 2 20.27 -52.15 -42.47
CA ARG A 2 21.63 -51.91 -41.92
C ARG A 2 21.48 -51.33 -40.51
N MET A 3 21.86 -52.10 -39.48
CA MET A 3 21.82 -51.64 -38.09
C MET A 3 22.83 -50.51 -37.86
N LEU A 4 22.38 -49.46 -37.16
CA LEU A 4 23.21 -48.31 -36.77
C LEU A 4 24.29 -48.74 -35.76
N ARG A 5 25.50 -48.19 -35.92
CA ARG A 5 26.64 -48.52 -35.06
C ARG A 5 26.37 -48.07 -33.61
N PRO A 6 26.84 -48.81 -32.58
CA PRO A 6 26.58 -48.50 -31.18
C PRO A 6 27.01 -47.08 -30.75
N SER A 7 28.07 -46.55 -31.36
CA SER A 7 28.54 -45.18 -31.14
C SER A 7 27.55 -44.12 -31.63
N ILE A 8 26.83 -44.39 -32.72
CA ILE A 8 25.84 -43.49 -33.29
C ILE A 8 24.56 -43.50 -32.44
N MET A 9 24.17 -44.66 -31.89
CA MET A 9 23.03 -44.72 -30.96
C MET A 9 23.29 -43.98 -29.66
N LYS A 10 24.52 -44.02 -29.12
CA LYS A 10 24.90 -43.24 -27.93
C LYS A 10 24.90 -41.74 -28.21
N ALA A 11 25.42 -41.32 -29.36
CA ALA A 11 25.41 -39.92 -29.78
C ALA A 11 23.98 -39.38 -29.96
N LEU A 12 23.08 -40.18 -30.54
CA LEU A 12 21.66 -39.83 -30.68
C LEU A 12 20.94 -39.73 -29.33
N GLY A 13 21.27 -40.61 -28.38
CA GLY A 13 20.71 -40.54 -27.02
C GLY A 13 21.12 -39.27 -26.28
N ILE A 14 22.40 -38.89 -26.32
CA ILE A 14 22.90 -37.66 -25.69
C ILE A 14 22.31 -36.42 -26.36
N LEU A 15 22.22 -36.42 -27.70
CA LEU A 15 21.60 -35.33 -28.45
C LEU A 15 20.12 -35.16 -28.09
N SER A 16 19.39 -36.25 -27.87
CA SER A 16 17.98 -36.22 -27.44
C SER A 16 17.80 -35.63 -26.03
N ILE A 17 18.71 -35.94 -25.10
CA ILE A 17 18.71 -35.37 -23.74
C ILE A 17 19.02 -33.87 -23.77
N ILE A 18 19.97 -33.44 -24.61
CA ILE A 18 20.31 -32.02 -24.77
C ILE A 18 19.14 -31.25 -25.40
N LEU A 19 18.46 -31.82 -26.40
CA LEU A 19 17.26 -31.23 -27.01
C LEU A 19 16.08 -31.16 -26.04
N MET A 20 15.86 -32.17 -25.19
CA MET A 20 14.88 -32.10 -24.10
C MET A 20 15.27 -31.03 -23.07
N GLY A 21 16.55 -30.88 -22.75
CA GLY A 21 17.04 -29.82 -21.85
C GLY A 21 16.84 -28.42 -22.43
N LEU A 22 17.10 -28.23 -23.72
CA LEU A 22 16.90 -26.95 -24.42
C LEU A 22 15.42 -26.60 -24.64
N ALA A 23 14.56 -27.61 -24.85
CA ALA A 23 13.10 -27.40 -24.93
C ALA A 23 12.49 -26.96 -23.59
N MET A 24 13.18 -27.16 -22.46
CA MET A 24 12.79 -26.67 -21.13
C MET A 24 13.36 -25.28 -20.81
N ILE A 25 14.20 -24.71 -21.70
CA ILE A 25 14.87 -23.40 -21.51
C ILE A 25 14.25 -22.28 -22.38
N GLY A 26 13.27 -22.59 -23.24
CA GLY A 26 12.44 -21.58 -23.93
C GLY A 26 10.95 -21.89 -23.76
N PRO A 27 10.13 -20.95 -23.23
CA PRO A 27 10.21 -19.52 -23.48
C PRO A 27 10.46 -18.70 -22.21
N ILE A 28 11.69 -18.19 -22.03
CA ILE A 28 11.96 -17.06 -21.10
C ILE A 28 11.91 -15.72 -21.87
N TYR A 29 11.68 -15.73 -23.18
CA TYR A 29 11.71 -14.51 -24.03
C TYR A 29 10.49 -14.34 -24.94
N ALA A 30 9.35 -14.90 -24.56
CA ALA A 30 8.05 -14.44 -25.06
C ALA A 30 7.33 -13.80 -23.86
N VAL A 31 7.66 -12.55 -23.56
CA VAL A 31 6.78 -11.69 -22.77
C VAL A 31 5.64 -11.31 -23.72
N ASP A 32 4.69 -12.21 -23.85
CA ASP A 32 3.34 -11.85 -24.29
C ASP A 32 2.71 -11.09 -23.12
N ASP A 33 2.16 -9.90 -23.40
CA ASP A 33 1.45 -8.99 -22.49
C ASP A 33 0.12 -9.57 -21.98
N TYR A 34 0.10 -10.85 -21.60
CA TYR A 34 -1.00 -11.46 -20.87
C TYR A 34 -0.53 -11.77 -19.47
N VAL A 35 -0.85 -10.86 -18.56
CA VAL A 35 -0.81 -11.05 -17.10
C VAL A 35 -1.39 -12.41 -16.78
N ILE A 36 -0.52 -13.37 -16.46
CA ILE A 36 -0.95 -14.65 -15.91
C ILE A 36 -1.46 -14.34 -14.50
N VAL A 37 -2.77 -14.23 -14.36
CA VAL A 37 -3.45 -14.30 -13.07
C VAL A 37 -3.22 -15.72 -12.53
N TYR A 38 -2.11 -15.90 -11.82
CA TYR A 38 -1.87 -17.13 -11.06
C TYR A 38 -2.73 -17.11 -9.81
N GLU A 39 -3.67 -18.05 -9.79
CA GLU A 39 -4.52 -18.43 -8.67
C GLU A 39 -3.64 -18.76 -7.45
N LYS A 40 -3.74 -17.90 -6.43
CA LYS A 40 -3.10 -17.96 -5.10
C LYS A 40 -1.60 -17.66 -5.05
N ARG A 41 -1.26 -16.43 -4.64
CA ARG A 41 0.10 -16.04 -4.25
C ARG A 41 0.46 -16.72 -2.92
N LEU A 42 1.74 -17.04 -2.74
CA LEU A 42 2.28 -17.64 -1.51
C LEU A 42 1.85 -16.90 -0.24
N LEU A 43 1.68 -15.59 -0.32
CA LEU A 43 1.33 -14.72 0.80
C LEU A 43 -0.18 -14.47 0.94
N ASP A 44 -1.03 -14.97 0.04
CA ASP A 44 -2.48 -14.74 0.10
C ASP A 44 -3.11 -15.19 1.44
N PRO A 45 -2.75 -16.34 2.03
CA PRO A 45 -3.28 -16.73 3.34
C PRO A 45 -2.92 -15.76 4.46
N VAL A 46 -1.77 -15.08 4.36
CA VAL A 46 -1.31 -14.08 5.32
C VAL A 46 -1.91 -12.71 4.99
N ALA A 47 -2.14 -12.41 3.71
CA ALA A 47 -2.77 -11.19 3.25
C ALA A 47 -4.14 -11.00 3.92
N GLU A 48 -4.97 -12.05 3.99
CA GLU A 48 -6.29 -11.98 4.63
C GLU A 48 -6.24 -11.67 6.14
N LEU A 49 -5.07 -11.73 6.78
CA LEU A 49 -4.85 -11.35 8.18
C LEU A 49 -4.30 -9.93 8.35
N LEU A 50 -3.99 -9.24 7.25
CA LEU A 50 -3.36 -7.94 7.22
C LEU A 50 -4.34 -6.89 6.71
N SER A 51 -4.09 -5.63 7.08
CA SER A 51 -4.88 -4.49 6.64
C SER A 51 -3.99 -3.43 5.98
N GLY A 52 -4.65 -2.47 5.35
CA GLY A 52 -4.05 -1.25 4.85
C GLY A 52 -2.96 -1.39 3.79
N PRO A 53 -1.93 -0.54 3.79
CA PRO A 53 -0.91 -0.52 2.73
C PRO A 53 -0.17 -1.86 2.57
N VAL A 54 0.00 -2.59 3.68
CA VAL A 54 0.63 -3.92 3.69
C VAL A 54 -0.23 -4.94 2.93
N TRP A 55 -1.55 -4.93 3.15
CA TRP A 55 -2.48 -5.77 2.40
C TRP A 55 -2.42 -5.47 0.90
N LEU A 56 -2.48 -4.18 0.51
CA LEU A 56 -2.41 -3.76 -0.89
C LEU A 56 -1.14 -4.25 -1.59
N ARG A 57 0.01 -4.07 -0.94
CA ARG A 57 1.32 -4.50 -1.46
C ARG A 57 1.37 -6.00 -1.69
N ILE A 58 0.88 -6.81 -0.76
CA ILE A 58 0.87 -8.28 -0.88
C ILE A 58 -0.06 -8.74 -2.01
N ARG A 59 -1.19 -8.06 -2.19
CA ARG A 59 -2.14 -8.31 -3.30
C ARG A 59 -1.64 -7.82 -4.65
N GLY A 60 -0.49 -7.15 -4.70
CA GLY A 60 0.15 -6.71 -5.94
C GLY A 60 -0.35 -5.37 -6.44
N TYR A 61 -1.07 -4.64 -5.60
CA TYR A 61 -1.31 -3.23 -5.85
C TYR A 61 -0.05 -2.48 -5.44
N ASP A 62 0.74 -2.07 -6.43
CA ASP A 62 1.81 -1.13 -6.19
C ASP A 62 1.20 0.28 -6.12
N ILE A 63 1.14 0.81 -4.90
CA ILE A 63 0.56 2.13 -4.63
C ILE A 63 1.55 3.27 -4.96
N TYR A 64 2.76 2.92 -5.43
CA TYR A 64 3.87 3.85 -5.69
C TYR A 64 4.52 3.69 -7.08
N GLU A 65 4.01 2.81 -7.96
CA GLU A 65 4.51 2.71 -9.33
C GLU A 65 4.19 3.97 -10.15
N ASP A 66 5.20 4.47 -10.86
CA ASP A 66 5.07 5.58 -11.79
C ASP A 66 4.36 5.13 -13.07
N PHE A 67 3.54 6.03 -13.60
CA PHE A 67 2.54 5.79 -14.63
C PHE A 67 3.08 5.18 -15.94
N THR A 68 2.78 3.91 -16.17
CA THR A 68 2.49 3.38 -17.51
C THR A 68 1.17 2.62 -17.45
N ASP A 69 0.19 3.15 -18.16
CA ASP A 69 -1.14 2.59 -18.43
C ASP A 69 -2.28 2.87 -17.43
N SER A 70 -3.32 3.40 -18.06
CA SER A 70 -4.43 4.17 -17.55
C SER A 70 -5.57 3.30 -17.03
N GLU A 71 -5.41 2.67 -15.88
CA GLU A 71 -6.54 2.06 -15.17
C GLU A 71 -6.73 2.68 -13.79
N SER A 72 -7.50 3.76 -13.75
CA SER A 72 -8.04 4.34 -12.52
C SER A 72 -8.75 3.25 -11.71
N LEU A 73 -8.26 2.95 -10.49
CA LEU A 73 -8.94 2.10 -9.50
C LEU A 73 -10.17 2.77 -8.89
N ALA A 74 -10.83 3.68 -9.62
CA ALA A 74 -12.16 4.22 -9.29
C ALA A 74 -13.26 3.13 -9.15
N SER A 75 -12.93 1.85 -9.36
CA SER A 75 -13.78 0.68 -9.16
C SER A 75 -13.55 -0.07 -7.85
N ALA A 76 -12.50 0.22 -7.07
CA ALA A 76 -12.39 -0.29 -5.71
C ALA A 76 -13.50 0.37 -4.87
N PRO A 77 -14.21 -0.34 -3.97
CA PRO A 77 -15.32 0.23 -3.21
C PRO A 77 -14.81 1.33 -2.28
N ALA A 78 -14.77 2.54 -2.82
CA ALA A 78 -14.51 3.77 -2.10
C ALA A 78 -15.42 3.80 -0.87
N GLN A 79 -14.93 4.43 0.19
CA GLN A 79 -15.74 4.84 1.33
C GLN A 79 -17.18 5.13 0.88
N ALA A 80 -18.16 4.50 1.56
CA ALA A 80 -19.59 4.49 1.23
C ALA A 80 -20.02 5.48 0.13
N PRO A 81 -20.59 5.00 -1.00
CA PRO A 81 -20.80 5.78 -2.21
C PRO A 81 -21.60 7.05 -1.87
N GLY A 82 -20.89 8.18 -1.87
CA GLY A 82 -21.45 9.48 -1.61
C GLY A 82 -20.62 10.47 -2.38
N LEU A 83 -21.26 11.23 -3.27
CA LEU A 83 -20.67 12.38 -3.94
C LEU A 83 -19.97 13.29 -2.90
N PRO A 84 -19.00 14.13 -3.31
CA PRO A 84 -18.53 15.23 -2.47
C PRO A 84 -19.70 16.20 -2.24
N ILE A 85 -20.55 15.87 -1.28
CA ILE A 85 -21.67 16.71 -0.87
C ILE A 85 -21.06 17.83 -0.04
N ARG A 86 -21.10 19.06 -0.57
CA ARG A 86 -21.05 20.25 0.29
C ARG A 86 -22.26 20.17 1.20
N ILE A 87 -22.05 19.75 2.44
CA ILE A 87 -23.12 19.67 3.42
C ILE A 87 -23.38 21.11 3.87
N PRO A 88 -24.54 21.71 3.54
CA PRO A 88 -24.86 23.03 4.05
C PRO A 88 -24.88 22.97 5.59
N TYR A 89 -24.54 24.08 6.22
CA TYR A 89 -24.65 24.22 7.68
C TYR A 89 -26.01 23.71 8.15
N ARG A 90 -26.01 22.80 9.11
CA ARG A 90 -27.22 22.31 9.79
C ARG A 90 -27.10 22.66 11.26
N GLU A 91 -28.21 23.10 11.86
CA GLU A 91 -28.37 23.11 13.31
C GLU A 91 -27.90 21.76 13.88
N PRO A 92 -27.07 21.75 14.95
CA PRO A 92 -26.57 20.52 15.55
C PRO A 92 -27.72 19.59 15.91
N SER A 93 -27.97 18.59 15.07
CA SER A 93 -28.95 17.55 15.39
C SER A 93 -28.26 16.49 16.25
N PRO A 94 -29.01 15.73 17.08
CA PRO A 94 -28.46 14.57 17.80
C PRO A 94 -27.85 13.49 16.89
N LYS A 95 -28.04 13.60 15.57
CA LYS A 95 -27.45 12.70 14.57
C LYS A 95 -26.09 13.24 14.16
N PHE A 96 -25.04 12.52 14.55
CA PHE A 96 -23.70 12.70 14.00
C PHE A 96 -23.72 12.36 12.51
N SER A 97 -23.35 13.34 11.69
CA SER A 97 -23.16 13.24 10.24
C SER A 97 -21.86 13.97 9.91
N ARG A 98 -21.28 13.68 8.74
CA ARG A 98 -20.24 14.54 8.15
C ARG A 98 -20.77 15.99 8.09
N ASN A 99 -19.94 16.97 8.44
CA ASN A 99 -20.25 18.40 8.30
C ASN A 99 -19.26 19.07 7.34
N LEU A 100 -17.98 18.70 7.44
CA LEU A 100 -16.90 19.20 6.61
C LEU A 100 -16.04 18.02 6.11
N LEU A 101 -15.69 18.03 4.82
CA LEU A 101 -14.70 17.11 4.26
C LEU A 101 -13.35 17.86 4.22
N ILE A 102 -12.37 17.34 4.97
CA ILE A 102 -11.07 17.99 5.17
C ILE A 102 -9.99 17.36 4.28
N SER A 103 -9.94 16.02 4.23
CA SER A 103 -8.99 15.30 3.39
C SER A 103 -9.30 15.53 1.91
N VAL A 104 -8.24 15.53 1.11
CA VAL A 104 -8.32 15.63 -0.35
C VAL A 104 -7.69 14.40 -0.97
N ASP A 105 -8.23 13.95 -2.10
CA ASP A 105 -7.69 12.80 -2.81
C ASP A 105 -6.41 13.21 -3.56
N VAL A 106 -5.27 12.75 -3.07
CA VAL A 106 -3.94 13.10 -3.61
C VAL A 106 -3.31 12.03 -4.50
N GLY A 107 -3.89 10.82 -4.57
CA GLY A 107 -3.35 9.69 -5.33
C GLY A 107 -4.42 8.89 -6.07
N ARG A 108 -4.00 7.84 -6.81
CA ARG A 108 -4.93 6.92 -7.52
C ARG A 108 -5.82 6.11 -6.58
N ILE A 109 -5.43 6.00 -5.32
CA ILE A 109 -6.11 5.24 -4.27
C ILE A 109 -6.64 6.29 -3.27
N PRO A 110 -7.86 6.83 -3.48
CA PRO A 110 -8.46 7.87 -2.64
C PRO A 110 -8.99 7.25 -1.34
N TYR A 111 -8.13 6.54 -0.63
CA TYR A 111 -8.47 5.92 0.64
C TYR A 111 -7.73 6.64 1.75
N GLN A 112 -8.53 7.19 2.65
CA GLN A 112 -8.05 7.74 3.90
C GLN A 112 -8.65 6.94 5.06
N ALA A 113 -7.82 6.65 6.06
CA ALA A 113 -8.19 5.84 7.21
C ALA A 113 -7.47 6.33 8.47
N GLU A 114 -7.85 5.75 9.62
CA GLU A 114 -7.15 5.93 10.90
C GLU A 114 -6.95 7.40 11.26
N THR A 115 -8.07 8.13 11.35
CA THR A 115 -8.04 9.56 11.64
C THR A 115 -7.87 9.84 13.13
N CYS A 116 -7.13 10.88 13.46
CA CYS A 116 -7.10 11.46 14.80
C CYS A 116 -7.12 13.00 14.72
N ILE A 117 -7.60 13.64 15.78
CA ILE A 117 -7.69 15.09 15.92
C ILE A 117 -7.27 15.49 17.32
N ALA A 118 -6.59 16.62 17.45
CA ALA A 118 -6.36 17.28 18.74
C ALA A 118 -6.54 18.78 18.63
N VAL A 119 -6.85 19.36 19.78
CA VAL A 119 -7.12 20.79 19.96
C VAL A 119 -6.01 21.32 20.86
N ASN A 120 -5.42 22.45 20.51
CA ASN A 120 -4.42 23.09 21.35
C ASN A 120 -5.07 23.64 22.63
N PRO A 121 -4.63 23.22 23.84
CA PRO A 121 -5.25 23.65 25.09
C PRO A 121 -5.01 25.14 25.42
N ARG A 122 -4.07 25.80 24.72
CA ARG A 122 -3.80 27.23 24.88
C ARG A 122 -4.53 28.10 23.86
N ASP A 123 -5.02 27.49 22.79
CA ASP A 123 -5.64 28.17 21.66
C ASP A 123 -6.63 27.21 20.98
N PRO A 124 -7.91 27.20 21.39
CA PRO A 124 -8.90 26.28 20.84
C PRO A 124 -9.14 26.41 19.33
N ASP A 125 -8.70 27.50 18.70
CA ASP A 125 -8.81 27.70 17.26
C ASP A 125 -7.70 26.96 16.49
N ASN A 126 -6.62 26.57 17.16
CA ASN A 126 -5.55 25.75 16.61
C ASN A 126 -5.87 24.26 16.74
N LEU A 127 -6.26 23.66 15.62
CA LEU A 127 -6.63 22.25 15.49
C LEU A 127 -5.64 21.53 14.57
N VAL A 128 -5.30 20.29 14.92
CA VAL A 128 -4.46 19.42 14.07
C VAL A 128 -5.15 18.08 13.88
N ILE A 129 -5.20 17.62 12.63
CA ILE A 129 -5.70 16.32 12.23
C ILE A 129 -4.57 15.51 11.61
N GLY A 130 -4.54 14.23 11.92
CA GLY A 130 -3.69 13.22 11.30
C GLY A 130 -4.54 12.12 10.69
N LEU A 131 -4.10 11.59 9.56
CA LEU A 131 -4.75 10.44 8.93
C LEU A 131 -3.75 9.67 8.08
N ASN A 132 -4.01 8.37 7.91
CA ASN A 132 -3.33 7.61 6.88
C ASN A 132 -3.95 7.98 5.54
N ASP A 133 -3.13 8.43 4.61
CA ASP A 133 -3.51 8.69 3.23
C ASP A 133 -2.72 7.75 2.33
N TYR A 134 -3.44 6.94 1.57
CA TYR A 134 -2.86 5.87 0.77
C TYR A 134 -2.23 6.39 -0.53
N GLY A 135 -2.32 7.70 -0.79
CA GLY A 135 -1.51 8.39 -1.79
C GLY A 135 -0.11 8.78 -1.30
N PHE A 136 0.20 8.61 0.00
CA PHE A 136 1.53 8.87 0.57
C PHE A 136 2.16 7.60 1.17
N PHE A 137 3.47 7.66 1.42
CA PHE A 137 4.22 6.59 2.09
C PHE A 137 3.98 6.54 3.60
N ALA A 138 3.49 7.62 4.20
CA ALA A 138 3.23 7.74 5.63
C ALA A 138 2.03 8.69 5.87
N PRO A 139 1.51 8.77 7.11
CA PRO A 139 0.35 9.61 7.41
C PRO A 139 0.56 11.08 7.05
N SER A 140 -0.53 11.78 6.78
CA SER A 140 -0.54 13.21 6.46
C SER A 140 -1.19 14.04 7.57
N VAL A 141 -0.75 15.29 7.67
CA VAL A 141 -1.24 16.27 8.64
C VAL A 141 -2.07 17.34 7.94
N TYR A 142 -3.14 17.77 8.62
CA TYR A 142 -3.87 18.99 8.31
C TYR A 142 -3.94 19.88 9.56
N ALA A 143 -3.87 21.19 9.38
CA ALA A 143 -3.96 22.14 10.49
C ALA A 143 -4.94 23.28 10.19
N SER A 144 -5.69 23.68 11.20
CA SER A 144 -6.57 24.86 11.19
C SER A 144 -6.10 25.82 12.27
N MET A 145 -6.26 27.13 12.01
CA MET A 145 -5.96 28.22 12.96
C MET A 145 -7.20 29.08 13.24
N ASP A 146 -8.38 28.60 12.86
CA ASP A 146 -9.66 29.30 12.90
C ASP A 146 -10.81 28.40 13.38
N GLY A 147 -10.50 27.44 14.26
CA GLY A 147 -11.51 26.58 14.87
C GLY A 147 -12.12 25.55 13.91
N GLY A 148 -11.46 25.30 12.78
CA GLY A 148 -11.87 24.33 11.77
C GLY A 148 -12.69 24.90 10.62
N GLU A 149 -12.77 26.23 10.48
CA GLU A 149 -13.40 26.88 9.32
C GLU A 149 -12.58 26.67 8.04
N THR A 150 -11.25 26.80 8.13
CA THR A 150 -10.31 26.53 7.04
C THR A 150 -9.18 25.61 7.48
N TRP A 151 -8.62 24.88 6.52
CA TRP A 151 -7.60 23.86 6.76
C TRP A 151 -6.45 24.01 5.76
N SER A 152 -5.24 23.84 6.28
CA SER A 152 -3.99 23.77 5.52
C SER A 152 -3.47 22.32 5.47
N GLY A 153 -2.77 21.96 4.40
CA GLY A 153 -2.31 20.59 4.12
C GLY A 153 -2.79 20.05 2.77
N PRO A 154 -2.60 18.74 2.47
CA PRO A 154 -1.93 17.77 3.32
C PRO A 154 -0.43 18.03 3.46
N TYR A 155 0.11 17.78 4.65
CA TYR A 155 1.54 17.72 4.92
C TYR A 155 1.94 16.25 5.13
N PRO A 156 2.48 15.56 4.11
CA PRO A 156 2.85 14.16 4.24
C PRO A 156 4.07 13.99 5.14
N MET A 157 4.04 13.00 6.02
CA MET A 157 5.22 12.54 6.74
C MET A 157 6.05 11.61 5.85
N ALA A 158 7.21 11.20 6.35
CA ALA A 158 8.10 10.25 5.68
C ALA A 158 8.44 9.10 6.64
N PRO A 159 8.45 7.83 6.19
CA PRO A 159 8.99 6.74 6.98
C PRO A 159 10.44 6.99 7.40
N LEU A 160 10.88 6.29 8.44
CA LEU A 160 12.29 6.29 8.85
C LEU A 160 13.18 5.72 7.75
N GLN A 161 14.46 6.08 7.79
CA GLN A 161 15.43 5.59 6.82
C GLN A 161 15.50 4.05 6.83
N LYS A 162 15.28 3.44 5.66
CA LYS A 162 15.22 1.97 5.41
C LYS A 162 13.89 1.29 5.76
N ASP A 163 12.88 2.05 6.18
CA ASP A 163 11.52 1.57 6.24
C ASP A 163 10.77 1.92 4.95
N ASP A 164 9.70 1.18 4.67
CA ASP A 164 8.97 1.27 3.41
C ASP A 164 7.70 2.12 3.56
N PHE A 165 6.98 1.99 4.68
CA PHE A 165 5.68 2.63 4.89
C PHE A 165 5.52 3.18 6.32
N GLY A 166 4.59 4.11 6.49
CA GLY A 166 4.11 4.57 7.78
C GLY A 166 2.59 4.45 7.91
N SER A 167 2.12 4.28 9.13
CA SER A 167 0.71 4.04 9.45
C SER A 167 0.41 4.44 10.91
N ASP A 168 -0.83 4.22 11.37
CA ASP A 168 -1.22 4.22 12.78
C ASP A 168 -0.87 5.53 13.49
N VAL A 169 -1.43 6.61 12.98
CA VAL A 169 -1.20 7.96 13.52
C VAL A 169 -1.87 8.19 14.88
N SER A 170 -1.14 8.86 15.77
CA SER A 170 -1.64 9.40 17.03
C SER A 170 -1.03 10.77 17.27
N LEU A 171 -1.83 11.73 17.73
CA LEU A 171 -1.35 13.07 18.00
C LEU A 171 -1.98 13.66 19.26
N ALA A 172 -1.20 14.51 19.95
CA ALA A 172 -1.64 15.19 21.15
C ALA A 172 -0.90 16.52 21.32
N PHE A 173 -1.58 17.50 21.89
CA PHE A 173 -0.95 18.72 22.36
C PHE A 173 -0.46 18.57 23.80
N ASP A 174 0.71 19.12 24.11
CA ASP A 174 1.12 19.33 25.50
C ASP A 174 0.48 20.60 26.10
N ARG A 175 0.76 20.87 27.37
CA ARG A 175 0.25 22.04 28.11
C ARG A 175 0.82 23.37 27.59
N ASN A 176 1.90 23.34 26.84
CA ASN A 176 2.56 24.50 26.26
C ASN A 176 2.05 24.81 24.85
N GLY A 177 1.18 23.96 24.28
CA GLY A 177 0.62 24.12 22.94
C GLY A 177 1.52 23.56 21.84
N THR A 178 2.49 22.69 22.18
CA THR A 178 3.26 21.93 21.20
C THR A 178 2.50 20.67 20.81
N VAL A 179 2.28 20.46 19.52
CA VAL A 179 1.70 19.22 19.00
C VAL A 179 2.79 18.16 18.80
N TYR A 180 2.53 16.96 19.30
CA TYR A 180 3.32 15.76 19.04
C TYR A 180 2.56 14.90 18.05
N PHE A 181 3.24 14.47 16.98
CA PHE A 181 2.69 13.62 15.95
C PHE A 181 3.50 12.31 15.89
N ALA A 182 2.89 11.23 16.34
CA ALA A 182 3.47 9.90 16.37
C ALA A 182 2.79 9.01 15.32
N TYR A 183 3.58 8.15 14.68
CA TYR A 183 3.10 7.18 13.71
C TYR A 183 4.08 6.02 13.67
N MET A 184 3.60 4.86 13.20
CA MET A 184 4.46 3.72 12.93
C MET A 184 5.29 3.96 11.68
N SER A 185 6.54 3.50 11.71
CA SER A 185 7.39 3.34 10.54
C SER A 185 7.69 1.85 10.40
N ILE A 186 7.40 1.30 9.23
CA ILE A 186 7.31 -0.14 8.97
C ILE A 186 8.21 -0.45 7.78
N GLY A 187 9.30 -1.15 8.07
CA GLY A 187 10.17 -1.77 7.09
C GLY A 187 10.24 -3.27 7.28
N TRP A 188 10.78 -3.96 6.28
CA TRP A 188 11.13 -5.37 6.39
C TRP A 188 12.65 -5.55 6.36
N LYS A 189 13.13 -6.62 6.99
CA LYS A 189 14.54 -7.01 6.96
C LYS A 189 14.67 -8.51 6.81
N TRP A 190 15.62 -8.93 5.98
CA TRP A 190 16.01 -10.33 5.91
C TRP A 190 16.63 -10.75 7.25
N VAL A 191 16.03 -11.77 7.89
CA VAL A 191 16.61 -12.43 9.06
C VAL A 191 17.11 -13.80 8.61
N ARG A 192 18.42 -14.05 8.74
CA ARG A 192 18.99 -15.37 8.49
C ARG A 192 18.80 -16.23 9.73
N THR A 193 17.94 -17.24 9.65
CA THR A 193 17.81 -18.27 10.69
C THR A 193 18.65 -19.49 10.31
N LEU A 194 19.80 -19.65 10.96
CA LEU A 194 20.60 -20.88 10.89
C LEU A 194 20.45 -21.59 12.23
N ASN A 195 19.53 -22.54 12.32
CA ASN A 195 19.54 -23.59 13.35
C ASN A 195 18.80 -24.80 12.79
N ILE A 196 19.41 -25.45 11.79
CA ILE A 196 19.02 -26.78 11.35
C ILE A 196 20.10 -27.73 11.87
N VAL A 197 19.82 -28.39 13.00
CA VAL A 197 20.51 -29.62 13.39
C VAL A 197 19.61 -30.76 12.95
N VAL A 198 19.94 -31.38 11.82
CA VAL A 198 19.38 -32.70 11.48
C VAL A 198 20.33 -33.71 12.08
N GLY A 199 19.87 -34.38 13.13
CA GLY A 199 20.49 -35.59 13.68
C GLY A 199 19.94 -36.83 13.02
#